data_AF-A0A846PFF5-F1
#
_entry.id   AF-A0A846PFF5-F1
#
_cell.length_a   1.000
_cell.length_b   1.000
_cell.length_c   1.000
_cell.angle_alpha   90.00
_cell.angle_beta   90.00
_cell.angle_gamma   90.00
#
_symmetry.space_group_name_H-M   'P 1'
#
loop_
_entity.id
_entity.type
_entity.pdbx_description
1 polymer ?
#
loop_
_entity_poly.entity_id
_entity_poly.type
_entity_poly.pdbx_seq_one_letter_code
_entity_poly.pdbx_strand_id
1 'polypeptide(L)'
;LPETRDYKRAFDGDKGPNTGGMGSYKDTESMLPFMTLEDREKEIEIMNEIFKELKGKGSNPELRGIPFYDAFIHTNTGPKILENNSRPGDPEIQNLLPILKDDFVDVCFKILDGRLRRV
;
A
#
# COMPACT_ATOMS: atom_id res chain seq x y z
N LEU A 1 -6.72 2.13 -2.91
CA LEU A 1 -7.07 0.71 -2.68
C LEU A 1 -7.40 0.53 -1.19
N PRO A 2 -8.10 -0.54 -0.78
CA PRO A 2 -8.34 -0.79 0.64
C PRO A 2 -7.04 -1.17 1.36
N GLU A 3 -7.02 -0.99 2.67
CA GLU A 3 -5.89 -1.36 3.52
C GLU A 3 -5.78 -2.88 3.70
N THR A 4 -4.55 -3.36 3.78
CA THR A 4 -4.23 -4.76 4.04
C THR A 4 -3.30 -4.89 5.23
N ARG A 5 -3.38 -6.02 5.94
CA ARG A 5 -2.43 -6.40 6.98
C ARG A 5 -1.77 -7.72 6.63
N ASP A 6 -0.44 -7.73 6.70
CA ASP A 6 0.42 -8.92 6.58
C ASP A 6 0.81 -9.48 7.97
N TYR A 7 0.98 -10.80 8.03
CA TYR A 7 1.49 -11.54 9.18
C TYR A 7 2.89 -12.09 8.88
N LYS A 8 3.93 -11.36 9.31
CA LYS A 8 5.32 -11.72 9.01
C LYS A 8 5.86 -12.91 9.80
N ARG A 9 5.27 -13.29 10.92
CA ARG A 9 5.83 -14.28 11.86
C ARG A 9 5.52 -15.71 11.42
N ALA A 10 6.52 -16.59 11.49
CA ALA A 10 6.42 -17.96 10.98
C ALA A 10 5.39 -18.86 11.69
N PHE A 11 5.07 -18.58 12.96
CA PHE A 11 4.22 -19.43 13.79
C PHE A 11 3.08 -18.65 14.45
N ASP A 12 2.03 -19.39 14.81
CA ASP A 12 0.83 -18.87 15.48
C ASP A 12 1.14 -18.01 16.71
N GLY A 13 0.33 -16.97 16.89
CA GLY A 13 0.48 -16.01 17.97
C GLY A 13 1.68 -15.07 17.78
N ASP A 14 2.02 -14.77 16.52
CA ASP A 14 3.14 -13.89 16.13
C ASP A 14 4.50 -14.34 16.68
N LYS A 15 4.76 -15.65 16.67
CA LYS A 15 6.00 -16.25 17.20
C LYS A 15 6.97 -16.68 16.10
N GLY A 16 8.22 -16.87 16.51
CA GLY A 16 9.29 -17.33 15.61
C GLY A 16 9.93 -16.21 14.80
N PRO A 17 10.79 -16.57 13.82
CA PRO A 17 11.48 -15.59 12.99
C PRO A 17 10.51 -14.82 12.08
N ASN A 18 10.98 -13.68 11.58
CA ASN A 18 10.30 -12.98 10.49
C ASN A 18 10.46 -13.78 9.19
N THR A 19 9.43 -13.74 8.37
CA THR A 19 9.34 -14.31 7.02
C THR A 19 9.01 -13.20 6.03
N GLY A 20 8.82 -13.54 4.75
CA GLY A 20 8.28 -12.59 3.77
C GLY A 20 6.83 -12.18 4.06
N GLY A 21 6.05 -13.09 4.68
CA GLY A 21 4.62 -12.96 4.95
C GLY A 21 3.97 -14.35 4.94
N MET A 22 3.37 -14.77 6.05
CA MET A 22 2.69 -16.07 6.18
C MET A 22 1.23 -16.02 5.71
N GLY A 23 0.71 -14.82 5.51
CA GLY A 23 -0.66 -14.57 5.10
C GLY A 23 -1.00 -13.10 5.30
N SER A 24 -2.01 -12.63 4.57
CA SER A 24 -2.49 -11.27 4.71
C SER A 24 -4.00 -11.22 4.54
N TYR A 25 -4.64 -10.16 5.04
CA TYR A 25 -6.06 -9.94 4.84
C TYR A 25 -6.37 -8.47 4.60
N LYS A 26 -7.56 -8.25 4.03
CA LYS A 26 -8.26 -6.96 4.01
C LYS A 26 -9.57 -7.11 4.81
N ASP A 27 -10.02 -6.05 5.47
CA ASP A 27 -11.28 -6.10 6.23
C ASP A 27 -12.50 -6.05 5.30
N THR A 28 -13.73 -6.23 5.79
CA THR A 28 -14.93 -6.08 4.93
C THR A 28 -15.03 -4.69 4.32
N GLU A 29 -14.65 -3.67 5.08
CA GLU A 29 -14.57 -2.27 4.67
C GLU A 29 -13.23 -1.94 3.97
N SER A 30 -13.01 -0.65 3.67
CA SER A 30 -11.75 -0.19 3.06
C SER A 30 -10.62 0.08 4.06
N MET A 31 -10.91 0.08 5.36
CA MET A 31 -9.96 0.29 6.46
C MET A 31 -9.89 -0.97 7.31
N LEU A 32 -8.76 -1.19 7.99
CA LEU A 32 -8.64 -2.31 8.94
C LEU A 32 -9.42 -2.00 10.22
N PRO A 33 -9.90 -3.02 10.97
CA PRO A 33 -10.83 -2.82 12.10
C PRO A 33 -10.27 -1.98 13.25
N PHE A 34 -8.94 -1.86 13.32
CA PHE A 34 -8.22 -1.13 14.35
C PHE A 34 -7.81 0.29 13.93
N MET A 35 -8.09 0.68 12.69
CA MET A 35 -7.78 2.02 12.18
C MET A 35 -8.93 2.98 12.42
N THR A 36 -8.60 4.22 12.76
CA THR A 36 -9.55 5.32 12.74
C THR A 36 -9.53 6.05 11.40
N LEU A 37 -10.56 6.86 11.12
CA LEU A 37 -10.55 7.76 9.96
C LEU A 37 -9.38 8.75 10.02
N GLU A 38 -9.05 9.23 11.22
CA GLU A 38 -7.93 10.15 11.43
C GLU A 38 -6.58 9.50 11.09
N ASP A 39 -6.40 8.22 11.39
CA ASP A 39 -5.18 7.49 11.01
C ASP A 39 -5.05 7.42 9.48
N ARG A 40 -6.13 7.04 8.79
CA ARG A 40 -6.16 6.97 7.32
C ARG A 40 -5.89 8.33 6.68
N GLU A 41 -6.49 9.40 7.18
CA GLU A 41 -6.29 10.74 6.66
C GLU A 41 -4.83 11.18 6.79
N LYS A 42 -4.18 10.90 7.93
CA LYS A 42 -2.76 11.17 8.15
C LYS A 42 -1.85 10.34 7.25
N GLU A 43 -2.14 9.07 7.02
CA GLU A 43 -1.39 8.24 6.07
C GLU A 43 -1.45 8.83 4.65
N ILE A 44 -2.65 9.21 4.21
CA ILE A 44 -2.87 9.84 2.90
C ILE A 44 -2.12 11.18 2.81
N GLU A 45 -2.13 11.99 3.86
CA GLU A 45 -1.37 13.24 3.94
C GLU A 45 0.13 13.00 3.76
N ILE A 46 0.72 12.10 4.56
CA ILE A 46 2.14 11.73 4.49
C ILE A 46 2.51 11.27 3.08
N MET A 47 1.73 10.37 2.49
CA MET A 47 2.02 9.85 1.14
C MET A 47 1.88 10.91 0.06
N ASN A 48 0.91 11.82 0.18
CA ASN A 48 0.75 12.93 -0.74
C ASN A 48 1.92 13.92 -0.68
N GLU A 49 2.44 14.20 0.52
CA GLU A 49 3.63 15.03 0.70
C GLU A 49 4.86 14.41 0.02
N ILE A 50 5.12 13.13 0.30
CA ILE A 50 6.23 12.38 -0.31
C ILE A 50 6.10 12.35 -1.83
N PHE A 51 4.92 12.02 -2.34
CA PHE A 51 4.67 11.99 -3.78
C PHE A 51 4.87 13.35 -4.43
N LYS A 52 4.38 14.42 -3.81
CA LYS A 52 4.51 15.79 -4.32
C LYS A 52 5.96 16.22 -4.42
N GLU A 53 6.77 15.90 -3.41
CA GLU A 53 8.20 16.20 -3.41
C GLU A 53 8.92 15.40 -4.50
N LEU A 54 8.71 14.08 -4.56
CA LEU A 54 9.38 13.21 -5.55
C LEU A 54 8.95 13.50 -6.99
N LYS A 55 7.71 13.93 -7.20
CA LYS A 55 7.21 14.35 -8.51
C LYS A 55 7.82 15.68 -8.96
N GLY A 56 8.16 16.56 -8.01
CA GLY A 56 8.66 17.90 -8.28
C GLY A 56 7.68 18.75 -9.09
N LYS A 57 8.20 19.62 -9.96
CA LYS A 57 7.39 20.61 -10.74
C LYS A 57 6.66 20.02 -11.96
N GLY A 58 6.79 18.73 -12.25
CA GLY A 58 6.30 18.14 -13.49
C GLY A 58 6.02 16.64 -13.37
N SER A 59 6.61 15.85 -14.26
CA SER A 59 6.56 14.39 -14.20
C SER A 59 7.92 13.83 -13.77
N ASN A 60 7.91 12.85 -12.89
CA ASN A 60 9.09 12.04 -12.59
C ASN A 60 8.89 10.62 -13.15
N PRO A 61 9.60 10.25 -14.24
CA PRO A 61 9.52 8.91 -14.84
C PRO A 61 9.92 7.77 -13.88
N GLU A 62 10.76 8.05 -12.88
CA GLU A 62 11.16 7.06 -11.86
C GLU A 62 10.02 6.63 -10.94
N LEU A 63 8.91 7.40 -10.92
CA LEU A 63 7.69 7.05 -10.20
C LEU A 63 6.72 6.19 -11.04
N ARG A 64 7.12 5.75 -12.23
CA ARG A 64 6.27 4.91 -13.10
C ARG A 64 6.20 3.50 -12.55
N GLY A 65 4.97 3.00 -12.34
CA GLY A 65 4.71 1.69 -11.76
C GLY A 65 3.91 1.82 -10.47
N ILE A 66 4.32 1.08 -9.45
CA ILE A 66 3.77 1.14 -8.09
C ILE A 66 4.90 1.58 -7.17
N PRO A 67 5.26 2.88 -7.17
CA PRO A 67 6.44 3.39 -6.43
C PRO A 67 6.24 3.41 -4.91
N PHE A 68 4.98 3.32 -4.46
CA PHE A 68 4.56 3.41 -3.07
C PHE A 68 3.72 2.19 -2.73
N TYR A 69 4.31 1.31 -1.94
CA TYR A 69 3.64 0.18 -1.30
C TYR A 69 4.14 0.15 0.14
N ASP A 70 3.57 1.07 0.92
CA ASP A 70 4.05 1.44 2.24
C ASP A 70 3.38 0.61 3.33
N ALA A 71 4.19 0.22 4.31
CA ALA A 71 3.70 -0.34 5.56
C ALA A 71 3.74 0.75 6.63
N PHE A 72 2.61 0.99 7.29
CA PHE A 72 2.52 1.91 8.40
C PHE A 72 2.55 1.19 9.74
N ILE A 73 3.17 1.84 10.73
CA ILE A 73 3.00 1.51 12.14
C ILE A 73 2.26 2.64 12.84
N HIS A 74 1.13 2.31 13.48
CA HIS A 74 0.33 3.27 14.24
C HIS A 74 0.88 3.37 15.66
N THR A 75 1.41 4.54 16.02
CA THR A 75 1.93 4.80 17.36
C THR A 75 1.00 5.72 18.14
N ASN A 76 1.28 5.91 19.42
CA ASN A 76 0.58 6.90 20.26
C ASN A 76 0.71 8.35 19.78
N THR A 77 1.55 8.62 18.78
CA THR A 77 1.76 9.95 18.18
C THR A 77 1.30 10.01 16.72
N GLY A 78 0.56 8.99 16.25
CA GLY A 78 0.08 8.89 14.87
C GLY A 78 0.83 7.86 14.01
N PRO A 79 0.43 7.71 12.74
CA PRO A 79 1.02 6.75 11.82
C PRO A 79 2.44 7.16 11.41
N LYS A 80 3.32 6.18 11.25
CA LYS A 80 4.68 6.34 10.74
C LYS A 80 4.96 5.30 9.67
N ILE A 81 5.68 5.69 8.62
CA ILE A 81 6.15 4.72 7.62
C ILE A 81 7.20 3.82 8.29
N LEU A 82 6.95 2.52 8.25
CA LEU A 82 7.89 1.49 8.67
C LEU A 82 8.83 1.14 7.53
N GLU A 83 8.28 0.92 6.33
CA GLU A 83 9.00 0.59 5.11
C GLU A 83 8.18 1.01 3.88
N ASN A 84 8.88 1.22 2.76
CA ASN A 84 8.28 1.41 1.44
C ASN A 84 8.83 0.36 0.48
N ASN A 85 7.97 -0.21 -0.36
CA ASN A 85 8.35 -1.06 -1.48
C ASN A 85 7.93 -0.43 -2.82
N SER A 86 8.78 -0.53 -3.84
CA SER A 86 8.50 -0.04 -5.20
C SER A 86 7.78 -1.05 -6.10
N ARG A 87 7.04 -1.98 -5.48
CA ARG A 87 6.29 -3.06 -6.15
C ARG A 87 5.19 -3.58 -5.22
N PRO A 88 4.18 -4.29 -5.75
CA PRO A 88 3.17 -4.94 -4.91
C PRO A 88 3.76 -5.85 -3.83
N GLY A 89 3.18 -5.79 -2.63
CA GLY A 89 3.47 -6.69 -1.53
C GLY A 89 3.02 -8.13 -1.80
N ASP A 90 3.80 -9.11 -1.36
CA ASP A 90 3.42 -10.53 -1.34
C ASP A 90 3.41 -10.95 0.14
N PRO A 91 2.28 -11.42 0.70
CA PRO A 91 1.07 -11.88 0.01
C PRO A 91 -0.03 -10.84 -0.21
N GLU A 92 0.16 -9.58 0.15
CA GLU A 92 -0.93 -8.59 0.20
C GLU A 92 -1.62 -8.33 -1.14
N ILE A 93 -0.88 -8.40 -2.25
CA ILE A 93 -1.42 -8.24 -3.61
C ILE A 93 -2.50 -9.29 -3.93
N GLN A 94 -2.46 -10.45 -3.27
CA GLN A 94 -3.44 -11.52 -3.41
C GLN A 94 -4.82 -11.10 -2.86
N ASN A 95 -4.88 -10.13 -1.94
CA ASN A 95 -6.15 -9.56 -1.47
C ASN A 95 -6.66 -8.42 -2.38
N LEU A 96 -5.75 -7.73 -3.06
CA LEU A 96 -6.07 -6.52 -3.82
C LEU A 96 -6.44 -6.79 -5.27
N LEU A 97 -5.70 -7.64 -5.99
CA LEU A 97 -5.99 -7.92 -7.39
C LEU A 97 -7.37 -8.55 -7.62
N PRO A 98 -7.86 -9.50 -6.81
CA PRO A 98 -9.16 -10.13 -7.06
C PRO A 98 -10.36 -9.18 -6.92
N ILE A 99 -10.21 -8.07 -6.20
CA ILE A 99 -11.27 -7.07 -5.99
C ILE A 99 -11.10 -5.84 -6.89
N LEU A 100 -10.05 -5.81 -7.71
CA LEU A 100 -9.82 -4.76 -8.67
C LEU A 100 -10.93 -4.82 -9.73
N LYS A 101 -11.63 -3.69 -9.92
CA LYS A 101 -12.73 -3.61 -10.90
C LYS A 101 -12.24 -3.36 -12.32
N ASP A 102 -11.15 -2.61 -12.45
CA ASP A 102 -10.51 -2.32 -13.73
C ASP A 102 -9.68 -3.51 -14.21
N ASP A 103 -9.54 -3.67 -15.53
CA ASP A 103 -8.62 -4.65 -16.11
C ASP A 103 -7.18 -4.26 -15.76
N PHE A 104 -6.50 -5.12 -14.98
CA PHE A 104 -5.14 -4.86 -14.54
C PHE A 104 -4.16 -4.67 -15.69
N VAL A 105 -4.33 -5.38 -16.82
CA VAL A 105 -3.46 -5.23 -17.98
C VAL A 105 -3.62 -3.85 -18.61
N ASP A 106 -4.86 -3.36 -18.73
CA ASP A 106 -5.15 -2.00 -19.20
C ASP A 106 -4.61 -0.94 -18.23
N VAL A 107 -4.73 -1.16 -16.91
CA VAL A 107 -4.09 -0.31 -15.90
C VAL A 107 -2.57 -0.24 -16.13
N CYS A 108 -1.89 -1.38 -16.34
CA CYS A 108 -0.46 -1.40 -16.64
C CYS A 108 -0.11 -0.61 -17.90
N PHE A 109 -0.85 -0.76 -18.99
CA PHE A 109 -0.62 0.03 -20.21
C PHE A 109 -0.84 1.53 -19.98
N LYS A 110 -1.89 1.91 -19.24
CA LYS A 110 -2.13 3.31 -18.86
C LYS A 110 -0.99 3.89 -18.01
N ILE A 111 -0.37 3.09 -17.14
CA ILE A 111 0.83 3.50 -16.38
C ILE A 111 2.00 3.75 -17.33
N LEU A 112 2.29 2.81 -18.24
CA LEU A 112 3.38 2.91 -19.20
C LEU A 112 3.23 4.14 -20.10
N ASP A 113 2.02 4.43 -20.56
CA ASP A 113 1.70 5.57 -21.41
C ASP A 113 1.64 6.91 -20.64
N GLY A 114 1.71 6.89 -19.30
CA GLY A 114 1.53 8.09 -18.48
C GLY A 114 0.10 8.67 -18.55
N ARG A 115 -0.90 7.84 -18.85
CA ARG A 115 -2.31 8.21 -18.98
C ARG A 115 -3.19 7.75 -17.82
N LEU A 116 -2.63 7.02 -16.85
CA LEU A 116 -3.36 6.59 -15.66
C LEU A 116 -3.79 7.81 -14.83
N ARG A 117 -5.11 7.95 -14.61
CA ARG A 117 -5.70 9.01 -13.78
C ARG A 117 -6.34 8.49 -12.50
N ARG A 118 -6.94 7.31 -12.57
CA ARG A 118 -7.52 6.58 -11.44
C ARG A 118 -7.52 5.08 -11.75
N VAL A 119 -7.65 4.30 -10.68
CA VAL A 119 -7.86 2.85 -10.62
C VAL A 119 -9.04 2.62 -9.68
#